data_AF-A8TWY4-F1
#
_entry.id   AF-A8TWY4-F1
#
_cell.length_a   1.000
_cell.length_b   1.000
_cell.length_c   1.000
_cell.angle_alpha   90.00
_cell.angle_beta   90.00
_cell.angle_gamma   90.00
#
_symmetry.space_group_name_H-M   'P 1'
#
loop_
_entity.id
_entity.type
_entity.pdbx_description
1 polymer ?
#
loop_
_entity_poly.entity_id
_entity_poly.type
_entity_poly.pdbx_seq_one_letter_code
_entity_poly.pdbx_strand_id
1 'polypeptide(L)'
;MSPAGARVLVLGISRIVLDTVMQDLAELGIQVSGSTDPDRIAAEFDALDFDLLAIGGRVDDVTRARVKASFTGRHPAIHLVDAYAPVAVHQILDRLSGQDTEAKVDLDAYLARIGYDGPRTPDLATLQALHRHHLDAIAFEAIDVLLGRGINVAPSAVDAKLIGAGRGGYCFEHNGLFQRVLVTVGFQVKPISARVRWSVPADRPPSARTHMLLEVHLDGRPWLVDVGFGSSVPPAPLRLDTAEPQPTAHETFRVFPFGHELMVQARRDGVWLPMYTVSREPLHPSDCEVANWHTSTHPDSHFTRNLIVARTTADARYTLLDNRFTVRHTDGRSERRFLDASGIETALSDTFRLPVDPDWRPLIERAATVQRR
;
A
#
# COMPACT_ATOMS: atom_id res chain seq x y z
N MET A 1 -26.45 10.68 -7.69
CA MET A 1 -27.71 10.27 -8.37
C MET A 1 -28.26 9.05 -7.64
N SER A 2 -29.58 8.87 -7.58
CA SER A 2 -30.13 7.60 -7.09
C SER A 2 -29.72 6.47 -8.05
N PRO A 3 -29.21 5.32 -7.57
CA PRO A 3 -28.81 4.20 -8.43
C PRO A 3 -30.00 3.43 -9.02
N ALA A 4 -31.24 3.79 -8.65
CA ALA A 4 -32.45 3.18 -9.19
C ALA A 4 -32.51 3.33 -10.73
N GLY A 5 -32.72 2.21 -11.43
CA GLY A 5 -32.75 2.13 -12.89
C GLY A 5 -31.39 1.88 -13.56
N ALA A 6 -30.29 1.82 -12.81
CA ALA A 6 -28.99 1.41 -13.35
C ALA A 6 -29.02 -0.03 -13.87
N ARG A 7 -28.27 -0.30 -14.94
CA ARG A 7 -28.15 -1.60 -15.59
C ARG A 7 -26.83 -2.26 -15.22
N VAL A 8 -26.91 -3.37 -14.49
CA VAL A 8 -25.75 -4.08 -13.93
C VAL A 8 -25.66 -5.49 -14.51
N LEU A 9 -24.46 -5.86 -14.98
CA LEU A 9 -24.13 -7.24 -15.32
C LEU A 9 -23.23 -7.85 -14.24
N VAL A 10 -23.58 -9.02 -13.70
CA VAL A 10 -22.80 -9.71 -12.68
C VAL A 10 -22.25 -11.04 -13.20
N LEU A 11 -20.93 -11.19 -13.18
CA LEU A 11 -20.24 -12.46 -13.43
C LEU A 11 -19.85 -13.09 -12.09
N GLY A 12 -20.43 -14.25 -11.77
CA GLY A 12 -20.10 -15.03 -10.59
C GLY A 12 -19.51 -16.40 -10.94
N ILE A 13 -19.05 -17.15 -9.95
CA ILE A 13 -18.71 -18.59 -10.13
C ILE A 13 -19.66 -19.52 -9.37
N SER A 14 -20.37 -19.00 -8.37
CA SER A 14 -21.34 -19.74 -7.57
C SER A 14 -22.73 -19.26 -7.93
N ARG A 15 -23.58 -20.19 -8.41
CA ARG A 15 -24.95 -19.88 -8.81
C ARG A 15 -25.77 -19.32 -7.65
N ILE A 16 -25.65 -19.94 -6.47
CA ILE A 16 -26.37 -19.51 -5.27
C ILE A 16 -26.00 -18.07 -4.91
N VAL A 17 -24.70 -17.77 -4.87
CA VAL A 17 -24.20 -16.42 -4.51
C VAL A 17 -24.64 -15.39 -5.56
N LEU A 18 -24.55 -15.74 -6.84
CA LEU A 18 -25.00 -14.88 -7.94
C LEU A 18 -26.48 -14.54 -7.81
N ASP A 19 -27.33 -15.56 -7.62
CA ASP A 19 -28.78 -15.39 -7.51
C ASP A 19 -29.14 -14.51 -6.29
N THR A 20 -28.46 -14.68 -5.14
CA THR A 20 -28.64 -13.80 -3.96
C THR A 20 -28.28 -12.35 -4.26
N VAL A 21 -27.09 -12.09 -4.81
CA VAL A 21 -26.65 -10.71 -5.13
C VAL A 21 -27.58 -10.06 -6.15
N MET A 22 -28.03 -10.81 -7.17
CA MET A 22 -28.97 -10.31 -8.16
C MET A 22 -30.33 -9.99 -7.55
N GLN A 23 -30.84 -10.84 -6.66
CA GLN A 23 -32.11 -10.56 -5.96
C GLN A 23 -32.02 -9.26 -5.15
N ASP A 24 -30.98 -9.11 -4.33
CA ASP A 24 -30.80 -7.93 -3.47
C ASP A 24 -30.68 -6.63 -4.31
N LEU A 25 -29.97 -6.67 -5.45
CA LEU A 25 -29.89 -5.53 -6.38
C LEU A 25 -31.25 -5.21 -7.01
N ALA A 26 -32.01 -6.23 -7.41
CA ALA A 26 -33.34 -6.05 -8.00
C ALA A 26 -34.34 -5.42 -7.01
N GLU A 27 -34.27 -5.81 -5.73
CA GLU A 27 -35.08 -5.22 -4.64
C GLU A 27 -34.77 -3.73 -4.42
N LEU A 28 -33.55 -3.29 -4.75
CA LEU A 28 -33.12 -1.89 -4.74
C LEU A 28 -33.47 -1.14 -6.03
N GLY A 29 -34.19 -1.77 -6.97
CA GLY A 29 -34.62 -1.15 -8.23
C GLY A 29 -33.54 -1.10 -9.31
N ILE A 30 -32.50 -1.92 -9.22
CA ILE A 30 -31.45 -2.04 -10.24
C ILE A 30 -31.85 -3.10 -11.27
N GLN A 31 -31.67 -2.79 -12.54
CA GLN A 31 -31.86 -3.75 -13.62
C GLN A 31 -30.62 -4.64 -13.69
N VAL A 32 -30.73 -5.88 -13.20
CA VAL A 32 -29.58 -6.78 -13.09
C VAL A 32 -29.71 -8.00 -13.98
N SER A 33 -28.64 -8.32 -14.68
CA SER A 33 -28.42 -9.58 -15.39
C SER A 33 -27.18 -10.26 -14.83
N GLY A 34 -27.05 -11.58 -15.02
CA GLY A 34 -25.85 -12.26 -14.56
C GLY A 34 -25.67 -13.65 -15.15
N SER A 35 -24.43 -14.13 -15.07
CA SER A 35 -24.04 -15.47 -15.53
C SER A 35 -22.96 -16.05 -14.64
N THR A 36 -22.96 -17.37 -14.49
CA THR A 36 -21.82 -18.12 -13.94
C THR A 36 -20.83 -18.56 -15.00
N ASP A 37 -21.16 -18.36 -16.27
CA ASP A 37 -20.36 -18.70 -17.43
C ASP A 37 -19.74 -17.42 -18.02
N PRO A 38 -18.41 -17.26 -17.98
CA PRO A 38 -17.72 -16.10 -18.51
C PRO A 38 -17.72 -16.02 -20.04
N ASP A 39 -17.81 -17.14 -20.75
CA ASP A 39 -17.87 -17.13 -22.22
C ASP A 39 -19.23 -16.63 -22.68
N ARG A 40 -20.29 -16.98 -21.93
CA ARG A 40 -21.63 -16.44 -22.12
C ARG A 40 -21.69 -14.92 -21.91
N ILE A 41 -21.00 -14.40 -20.89
CA ILE A 41 -20.89 -12.94 -20.63
C ILE A 41 -20.35 -12.21 -21.87
N ALA A 42 -19.31 -12.76 -22.51
CA ALA A 42 -18.67 -12.09 -23.64
C ALA A 42 -19.44 -12.23 -24.96
N ALA A 43 -20.22 -13.31 -25.12
CA ALA A 43 -20.90 -13.69 -26.35
C ALA A 43 -22.37 -13.23 -26.43
N GLU A 44 -23.11 -13.27 -25.32
CA GLU A 44 -24.56 -13.03 -25.32
C GLU A 44 -24.98 -11.65 -24.80
N PHE A 45 -24.07 -10.93 -24.12
CA PHE A 45 -24.37 -9.63 -23.54
C PHE A 45 -23.62 -8.52 -24.29
N ASP A 46 -24.34 -7.49 -24.71
CA ASP A 46 -23.74 -6.27 -25.25
C ASP A 46 -23.30 -5.35 -24.11
N ALA A 47 -22.07 -4.85 -24.16
CA ALA A 47 -21.53 -3.96 -23.13
C ALA A 47 -22.25 -2.62 -23.06
N LEU A 48 -22.88 -2.18 -24.15
CA LEU A 48 -23.64 -0.92 -24.22
C LEU A 48 -24.99 -1.01 -23.48
N ASP A 49 -25.47 -2.23 -23.21
CA ASP A 49 -26.69 -2.47 -22.46
C ASP A 49 -26.51 -2.31 -20.94
N PHE A 50 -25.27 -2.09 -20.47
CA PHE A 50 -24.96 -2.01 -19.05
C PHE A 50 -24.18 -0.75 -18.70
N ASP A 51 -24.48 -0.22 -17.53
CA ASP A 51 -23.77 0.91 -16.93
C ASP A 51 -22.59 0.41 -16.08
N LEU A 52 -22.69 -0.81 -15.55
CA LEU A 52 -21.68 -1.44 -14.72
C LEU A 52 -21.55 -2.94 -14.96
N LEU A 53 -20.31 -3.44 -14.97
CA LEU A 53 -19.96 -4.85 -14.90
C LEU A 53 -19.30 -5.17 -13.55
N ALA A 54 -19.93 -6.07 -12.79
CA ALA A 54 -19.42 -6.61 -11.53
C ALA A 54 -18.84 -8.01 -11.74
N ILE A 55 -17.60 -8.23 -11.29
CA ILE A 55 -16.93 -9.54 -11.43
C ILE A 55 -16.61 -10.10 -10.06
N GLY A 56 -17.16 -11.27 -9.76
CA GLY A 56 -17.00 -11.98 -8.51
C GLY A 56 -15.53 -12.19 -8.13
N GLY A 57 -15.20 -12.00 -6.86
CA GLY A 57 -13.83 -12.08 -6.33
C GLY A 57 -13.13 -13.43 -6.52
N ARG A 58 -13.88 -14.50 -6.83
CA ARG A 58 -13.33 -15.84 -7.06
C ARG A 58 -13.14 -16.20 -8.53
N VAL A 59 -13.48 -15.30 -9.46
CA VAL A 59 -13.10 -15.42 -10.87
C VAL A 59 -11.59 -15.24 -10.99
N ASP A 60 -10.93 -16.14 -11.72
CA ASP A 60 -9.48 -16.10 -11.91
C ASP A 60 -9.04 -14.86 -12.71
N ASP A 61 -7.77 -14.46 -12.53
CA ASP A 61 -7.25 -13.22 -13.09
C ASP A 61 -7.23 -13.19 -14.62
N VAL A 62 -7.04 -14.35 -15.27
CA VAL A 62 -7.03 -14.46 -16.74
C VAL A 62 -8.43 -14.20 -17.29
N THR A 63 -9.43 -14.89 -16.74
CA THR A 63 -10.83 -14.68 -17.09
C THR A 63 -11.26 -13.25 -16.80
N ARG A 64 -10.91 -12.71 -15.62
CA ARG A 64 -11.23 -11.34 -15.21
C ARG A 64 -10.67 -10.32 -16.21
N ALA A 65 -9.38 -10.40 -16.55
CA ALA A 65 -8.74 -9.49 -17.48
C ALA A 65 -9.38 -9.57 -18.89
N ARG A 66 -9.64 -10.79 -19.38
CA ARG A 66 -10.29 -11.03 -20.68
C ARG A 66 -11.67 -10.38 -20.76
N VAL A 67 -12.51 -10.61 -19.75
CA VAL A 67 -13.88 -10.06 -19.73
C VAL A 67 -13.85 -8.54 -19.60
N LYS A 68 -13.03 -7.97 -18.70
CA LYS A 68 -12.86 -6.51 -18.57
C LYS A 68 -12.41 -5.86 -19.88
N ALA A 69 -11.43 -6.46 -20.57
CA ALA A 69 -10.95 -5.96 -21.86
C ALA A 69 -12.03 -5.99 -22.95
N SER A 70 -12.80 -7.08 -23.03
CA SER A 70 -13.91 -7.19 -23.99
C SER A 70 -14.98 -6.11 -23.78
N PHE A 71 -15.34 -5.83 -22.52
CA PHE A 71 -16.37 -4.83 -22.22
C PHE A 71 -15.86 -3.40 -22.42
N THR A 72 -14.68 -3.07 -21.91
CA THR A 72 -14.09 -1.73 -22.07
C THR A 72 -13.76 -1.39 -23.52
N GLY A 73 -13.39 -2.38 -24.35
CA GLY A 73 -13.19 -2.18 -25.79
C GLY A 73 -14.47 -1.82 -26.55
N ARG A 74 -15.64 -2.24 -26.07
CA ARG A 74 -16.96 -1.96 -26.69
C ARG A 74 -17.67 -0.77 -26.04
N HIS A 75 -17.47 -0.55 -24.74
CA HIS A 75 -18.06 0.53 -23.95
C HIS A 75 -16.99 1.16 -23.04
N PRO A 76 -16.21 2.15 -23.53
CA PRO A 76 -15.10 2.74 -22.76
C PRO A 76 -15.51 3.44 -21.46
N ALA A 77 -16.78 3.84 -21.33
CA ALA A 77 -17.33 4.53 -20.16
C ALA A 77 -17.93 3.58 -19.10
N ILE A 78 -17.99 2.27 -19.38
CA ILE A 78 -18.60 1.30 -18.45
C ILE A 78 -17.87 1.30 -17.10
N HIS A 79 -18.65 1.25 -16.02
CA HIS A 79 -18.09 1.05 -14.69
C HIS A 79 -17.70 -0.42 -14.49
N LEU A 80 -16.52 -0.65 -13.92
CA LEU A 80 -16.03 -1.98 -13.56
C LEU A 80 -15.87 -2.04 -12.04
N VAL A 81 -16.32 -3.14 -11.43
CA VAL A 81 -16.09 -3.43 -10.01
C VAL A 81 -15.77 -4.90 -9.80
N ASP A 82 -14.77 -5.17 -8.97
CA ASP A 82 -14.52 -6.51 -8.46
C ASP A 82 -15.31 -6.67 -7.16
N ALA A 83 -16.35 -7.51 -7.19
CA ALA A 83 -17.34 -7.60 -6.13
C ALA A 83 -17.20 -8.91 -5.34
N TYR A 84 -17.37 -8.83 -4.02
CA TYR A 84 -17.14 -9.93 -3.09
C TYR A 84 -18.38 -10.15 -2.24
N ALA A 85 -19.02 -11.32 -2.36
CA ALA A 85 -20.10 -11.68 -1.44
C ALA A 85 -19.56 -11.86 -0.01
N PRO A 86 -20.30 -11.45 1.04
CA PRO A 86 -21.68 -10.96 1.00
C PRO A 86 -21.85 -9.44 0.73
N VAL A 87 -20.76 -8.67 0.59
CA VAL A 87 -20.81 -7.20 0.44
C VAL A 87 -20.95 -6.70 -0.99
N ALA A 88 -21.08 -7.61 -1.96
CA ALA A 88 -21.10 -7.31 -3.39
C ALA A 88 -22.15 -6.26 -3.78
N VAL A 89 -23.34 -6.31 -3.17
CA VAL A 89 -24.42 -5.35 -3.40
C VAL A 89 -23.98 -3.93 -3.05
N HIS A 90 -23.35 -3.75 -1.88
CA HIS A 90 -22.87 -2.45 -1.43
C HIS A 90 -21.76 -1.91 -2.34
N GLN A 91 -20.81 -2.76 -2.73
CA GLN A 91 -19.71 -2.39 -3.65
C GLN A 91 -20.24 -1.95 -5.01
N ILE A 92 -21.27 -2.64 -5.52
CA ILE A 92 -21.94 -2.26 -6.77
C ILE A 92 -22.65 -0.91 -6.62
N LEU A 93 -23.37 -0.70 -5.52
CA LEU A 93 -24.06 0.56 -5.25
C LEU A 93 -23.11 1.74 -5.13
N ASP A 94 -22.01 1.58 -4.39
CA ASP A 94 -20.99 2.62 -4.24
C ASP A 94 -20.41 2.99 -5.60
N ARG A 95 -20.17 1.98 -6.45
CA ARG A 95 -19.64 2.19 -7.80
C ARG A 95 -20.62 2.90 -8.72
N LEU A 96 -21.91 2.63 -8.60
CA LEU A 96 -22.97 3.33 -9.34
C LEU A 96 -23.21 4.75 -8.84
N SER A 97 -23.10 4.98 -7.52
CA SER A 97 -23.33 6.30 -6.91
C SER A 97 -22.15 7.26 -7.12
N GLY A 98 -21.02 6.76 -7.63
CA GLY A 98 -19.75 7.49 -7.71
C GLY A 98 -19.08 7.68 -6.35
N GLN A 99 -19.54 6.96 -5.31
CA GLN A 99 -18.89 6.91 -4.00
C GLN A 99 -17.75 5.90 -3.96
N ASP A 100 -17.73 4.94 -4.89
CA ASP A 100 -16.54 4.15 -5.21
C ASP A 100 -15.66 4.97 -6.15
N THR A 101 -15.12 6.04 -5.58
CA THR A 101 -13.81 6.47 -6.02
C THR A 101 -12.83 5.77 -5.10
N GLU A 102 -12.11 4.78 -5.61
CA GLU A 102 -10.66 4.86 -5.50
C GLU A 102 -10.31 6.30 -5.87
N ALA A 103 -10.23 7.19 -4.88
CA ALA A 103 -10.06 8.62 -5.12
C ALA A 103 -8.78 8.73 -5.93
N LYS A 104 -8.92 9.02 -7.23
CA LYS A 104 -7.78 9.10 -8.12
C LYS A 104 -6.87 10.17 -7.52
N VAL A 105 -5.66 9.75 -7.18
CA VAL A 105 -4.66 10.67 -6.68
C VAL A 105 -4.40 11.72 -7.75
N ASP A 106 -4.24 12.97 -7.35
CA ASP A 106 -3.70 13.99 -8.23
C ASP A 106 -2.24 13.62 -8.54
N LEU A 107 -2.04 12.99 -9.69
CA LEU A 107 -0.74 12.47 -10.08
C LEU A 107 0.26 13.60 -10.26
N ASP A 108 -0.13 14.75 -10.79
CA ASP A 108 0.80 15.87 -10.99
C ASP A 108 1.26 16.44 -9.65
N ALA A 109 0.35 16.62 -8.69
CA ALA A 109 0.71 17.05 -7.33
C ALA A 109 1.63 16.03 -6.63
N TYR A 110 1.34 14.73 -6.79
CA TYR A 110 2.21 13.67 -6.24
C TYR A 110 3.60 13.67 -6.88
N LEU A 111 3.70 13.76 -8.21
CA LEU A 111 4.97 13.76 -8.93
C LEU A 111 5.81 14.99 -8.56
N ALA A 112 5.18 16.16 -8.42
CA ALA A 112 5.82 17.36 -7.89
C ALA A 112 6.31 17.15 -6.45
N ARG A 113 5.50 16.53 -5.58
CA ARG A 113 5.85 16.22 -4.18
C ARG A 113 7.08 15.32 -4.06
N ILE A 114 7.27 14.39 -5.00
CA ILE A 114 8.43 13.48 -5.01
C ILE A 114 9.59 13.97 -5.91
N GLY A 115 9.43 15.11 -6.57
CA GLY A 115 10.42 15.67 -7.49
C GLY A 115 10.72 14.76 -8.68
N TYR A 116 9.69 14.14 -9.27
CA TYR A 116 9.82 13.27 -10.45
C TYR A 116 9.19 13.93 -11.68
N ASP A 117 9.98 14.10 -12.74
CA ASP A 117 9.60 14.69 -14.03
C ASP A 117 9.78 13.72 -15.21
N GLY A 118 10.10 12.45 -14.92
CA GLY A 118 10.35 11.42 -15.92
C GLY A 118 9.09 10.82 -16.58
N PRO A 119 9.27 9.78 -17.42
CA PRO A 119 8.17 9.09 -18.10
C PRO A 119 7.12 8.53 -17.15
N ARG A 120 5.88 8.44 -17.63
CA ARG A 120 4.73 7.88 -16.89
C ARG A 120 4.21 6.59 -17.56
N THR A 121 5.11 5.86 -18.21
CA THR A 121 4.79 4.59 -18.86
C THR A 121 4.85 3.48 -17.82
N PRO A 122 3.90 2.53 -17.79
CA PRO A 122 3.90 1.47 -16.78
C PRO A 122 4.95 0.40 -17.10
N ASP A 123 6.24 0.76 -17.01
CA ASP A 123 7.40 -0.09 -17.22
C ASP A 123 8.29 -0.19 -15.98
N LEU A 124 9.31 -1.05 -16.03
CA LEU A 124 10.17 -1.30 -14.88
C LEU A 124 11.00 -0.07 -14.50
N ALA A 125 11.44 0.71 -15.49
CA ALA A 125 12.24 1.90 -15.26
C ALA A 125 11.46 2.96 -14.48
N THR A 126 10.21 3.18 -14.88
CA THR A 126 9.26 4.08 -14.22
C THR A 126 8.93 3.58 -12.82
N LEU A 127 8.63 2.28 -12.64
CA LEU A 127 8.36 1.70 -11.32
C LEU A 127 9.54 1.91 -10.36
N GLN A 128 10.76 1.64 -10.82
CA GLN A 128 11.98 1.84 -10.03
C GLN A 128 12.23 3.32 -9.72
N ALA A 129 11.97 4.22 -10.67
CA ALA A 129 12.15 5.65 -10.46
C ALA A 129 11.15 6.20 -9.44
N LEU A 130 9.84 5.93 -9.61
CA LEU A 130 8.80 6.32 -8.66
C LEU A 130 9.09 5.78 -7.25
N HIS A 131 9.55 4.53 -7.14
CA HIS A 131 9.91 3.92 -5.87
C HIS A 131 11.05 4.66 -5.16
N ARG A 132 12.13 4.99 -5.89
CA ARG A 132 13.26 5.72 -5.31
C ARG A 132 12.89 7.15 -4.91
N HIS A 133 12.19 7.87 -5.78
CA HIS A 133 11.77 9.25 -5.52
C HIS A 133 10.80 9.33 -4.34
N HIS A 134 9.87 8.37 -4.20
CA HIS A 134 8.98 8.30 -3.05
C HIS A 134 9.76 8.16 -1.73
N LEU A 135 10.72 7.23 -1.68
CA LEU A 135 11.53 6.97 -0.48
C LEU A 135 12.42 8.15 -0.05
N ASP A 136 12.91 8.94 -1.02
CA ASP A 136 13.72 10.13 -0.77
C ASP A 136 12.84 11.29 -0.28
N ALA A 137 11.69 11.48 -0.91
CA ALA A 137 10.89 12.67 -0.71
C ALA A 137 9.91 12.59 0.47
N ILE A 138 9.33 11.42 0.73
CA ILE A 138 8.29 11.24 1.75
C ILE A 138 8.89 10.39 2.87
N ALA A 139 9.10 11.01 4.04
CA ALA A 139 9.64 10.30 5.19
C ALA A 139 8.63 9.32 5.77
N PHE A 140 9.12 8.19 6.24
CA PHE A 140 8.38 7.34 7.15
C PHE A 140 8.33 8.00 8.53
N GLU A 141 7.14 8.13 9.13
CA GLU A 141 6.93 8.66 10.48
C GLU A 141 5.59 8.19 11.06
N ALA A 142 5.50 8.17 12.40
CA ALA A 142 4.27 7.86 13.13
C ALA A 142 3.98 8.91 14.21
N ILE A 143 4.26 10.19 13.93
CA ILE A 143 4.17 11.29 14.90
C ILE A 143 2.73 11.47 15.39
N ASP A 144 1.75 11.36 14.48
CA ASP A 144 0.33 11.52 14.82
C ASP A 144 -0.16 10.46 15.83
N VAL A 145 0.45 9.28 15.84
CA VAL A 145 0.18 8.25 16.86
C VAL A 145 0.57 8.74 18.25
N LEU A 146 1.77 9.31 18.38
CA LEU A 146 2.31 9.78 19.65
C LEU A 146 1.62 11.06 20.15
N LEU A 147 1.00 11.82 19.24
CA LEU A 147 0.16 12.97 19.55
C LEU A 147 -1.31 12.60 19.83
N GLY A 148 -1.68 11.32 19.70
CA GLY A 148 -3.06 10.87 19.93
C GLY A 148 -4.07 11.36 18.89
N ARG A 149 -3.62 11.71 17.68
CA ARG A 149 -4.49 12.21 16.59
C ARG A 149 -5.20 11.10 15.83
N GLY A 150 -4.82 9.84 16.07
CA GLY A 150 -5.23 8.70 15.25
C GLY A 150 -4.56 8.71 13.87
N ILE A 151 -4.81 7.67 13.08
CA ILE A 151 -4.30 7.57 11.71
C ILE A 151 -5.46 7.27 10.77
N ASN A 152 -5.77 8.24 9.91
CA ASN A 152 -6.82 8.12 8.90
C ASN A 152 -6.21 7.70 7.57
N VAL A 153 -6.47 6.45 7.16
CA VAL A 153 -5.96 5.86 5.92
C VAL A 153 -6.89 6.07 4.72
N ALA A 154 -7.96 6.85 4.87
CA ALA A 154 -8.83 7.20 3.76
C ALA A 154 -8.04 7.99 2.69
N PRO A 155 -8.29 7.76 1.39
CA PRO A 155 -7.51 8.35 0.31
C PRO A 155 -7.31 9.87 0.41
N SER A 156 -8.38 10.63 0.64
CA SER A 156 -8.34 12.10 0.75
C SER A 156 -7.54 12.59 1.96
N ALA A 157 -7.61 11.88 3.09
CA ALA A 157 -6.83 12.20 4.28
C ALA A 157 -5.34 11.97 4.06
N VAL A 158 -5.00 10.85 3.41
CA VAL A 158 -3.62 10.51 3.05
C VAL A 158 -3.05 11.54 2.05
N ASP A 159 -3.81 11.92 1.01
CA ASP A 159 -3.38 12.91 0.03
C ASP A 159 -3.18 14.29 0.68
N ALA A 160 -4.13 14.73 1.50
CA ALA A 160 -4.02 15.99 2.22
C ALA A 160 -2.79 16.03 3.14
N LYS A 161 -2.44 14.90 3.77
CA LYS A 161 -1.29 14.79 4.68
C LYS A 161 0.04 14.68 3.93
N LEU A 162 0.22 13.63 3.13
CA LEU A 162 1.52 13.28 2.52
C LEU A 162 1.88 14.22 1.36
N ILE A 163 0.89 14.67 0.59
CA ILE A 163 1.08 15.60 -0.55
C ILE A 163 0.86 17.03 -0.09
N GLY A 164 -0.38 17.36 0.33
CA GLY A 164 -0.79 18.74 0.59
C GLY A 164 -0.01 19.40 1.74
N ALA A 165 0.10 18.72 2.87
CA ALA A 165 0.82 19.20 4.04
C ALA A 165 2.31 18.85 4.02
N GLY A 166 2.82 18.13 3.02
CA GLY A 166 4.24 17.74 2.94
C GLY A 166 4.73 16.82 4.07
N ARG A 167 3.82 16.20 4.83
CA ARG A 167 4.14 15.28 5.92
C ARG A 167 4.61 13.91 5.40
N GLY A 168 4.98 13.05 6.34
CA GLY A 168 5.23 11.63 6.10
C GLY A 168 4.05 10.77 6.51
N GLY A 169 4.28 9.47 6.66
CA GLY A 169 3.32 8.54 7.26
C GLY A 169 3.96 7.20 7.56
N TYR A 170 3.17 6.20 7.95
CA TYR A 170 3.67 4.83 8.08
C TYR A 170 3.12 3.90 6.99
N CYS A 171 3.30 2.59 7.12
CA CYS A 171 3.13 1.63 6.03
C CYS A 171 1.79 1.71 5.29
N PHE A 172 0.67 1.88 6.02
CA PHE A 172 -0.66 1.95 5.42
C PHE A 172 -0.87 3.24 4.60
N GLU A 173 -0.33 4.37 5.06
CA GLU A 173 -0.42 5.66 4.35
C GLU A 173 0.51 5.67 3.13
N HIS A 174 1.76 5.20 3.29
CA HIS A 174 2.74 5.09 2.22
C HIS A 174 2.28 4.17 1.10
N ASN A 175 2.06 2.89 1.41
CA ASN A 175 1.73 1.90 0.40
C ASN A 175 0.30 2.08 -0.13
N GLY A 176 -0.62 2.64 0.66
CA GLY A 176 -1.95 3.04 0.18
C GLY A 176 -1.90 4.19 -0.84
N LEU A 177 -1.11 5.23 -0.59
CA LEU A 177 -0.86 6.30 -1.57
C LEU A 177 -0.17 5.73 -2.82
N PHE A 178 0.89 4.95 -2.63
CA PHE A 178 1.69 4.43 -3.74
C PHE A 178 0.88 3.46 -4.61
N GLN A 179 -0.02 2.67 -4.03
CA GLN A 179 -0.98 1.85 -4.79
C GLN A 179 -1.80 2.73 -5.75
N ARG A 180 -2.43 3.80 -5.26
CA ARG A 180 -3.26 4.69 -6.08
C ARG A 180 -2.46 5.37 -7.17
N VAL A 181 -1.23 5.78 -6.88
CA VAL A 181 -0.28 6.33 -7.87
C VAL A 181 0.00 5.33 -8.98
N LEU A 182 0.42 4.11 -8.62
CA LEU A 182 0.76 3.07 -9.58
C LEU A 182 -0.43 2.66 -10.44
N VAL A 183 -1.62 2.53 -9.85
CA VAL A 183 -2.87 2.30 -10.60
C VAL A 183 -3.16 3.45 -11.56
N THR A 184 -2.97 4.70 -11.14
CA THR A 184 -3.19 5.89 -11.98
C THR A 184 -2.19 5.97 -13.16
N VAL A 185 -0.95 5.50 -12.96
CA VAL A 185 0.06 5.36 -14.03
C VAL A 185 -0.27 4.18 -14.97
N GLY A 186 -1.09 3.22 -14.55
CA GLY A 186 -1.55 2.10 -15.37
C GLY A 186 -0.92 0.75 -15.01
N PHE A 187 -0.24 0.65 -13.86
CA PHE A 187 0.24 -0.64 -13.35
C PHE A 187 -0.91 -1.51 -12.81
N GLN A 188 -0.76 -2.82 -12.89
CA GLN A 188 -1.62 -3.77 -12.18
C GLN A 188 -1.07 -3.99 -10.77
N VAL A 189 -1.84 -3.58 -9.76
CA VAL A 189 -1.37 -3.55 -8.37
C VAL A 189 -2.34 -4.31 -7.48
N LYS A 190 -1.80 -5.16 -6.61
CA LYS A 190 -2.56 -5.88 -5.58
C LYS A 190 -1.96 -5.55 -4.20
N PRO A 191 -2.70 -4.90 -3.30
CA PRO A 191 -2.25 -4.73 -1.92
C PRO A 191 -2.20 -6.09 -1.21
N ILE A 192 -1.15 -6.31 -0.44
CA ILE A 192 -0.91 -7.54 0.31
C ILE A 192 -0.37 -7.22 1.70
N SER A 193 -0.32 -8.23 2.57
CA SER A 193 0.03 -8.04 3.98
C SER A 193 1.19 -8.90 4.45
N ALA A 194 1.87 -8.42 5.49
CA ALA A 194 3.03 -9.07 6.04
C ALA A 194 3.09 -9.03 7.57
N ARG A 195 3.78 -10.02 8.15
CA ARG A 195 4.11 -10.13 9.56
C ARG A 195 5.55 -9.67 9.77
N VAL A 196 5.75 -8.62 10.56
CA VAL A 196 7.10 -8.08 10.79
C VAL A 196 7.93 -9.04 11.65
N ARG A 197 9.12 -9.39 11.16
CA ARG A 197 10.16 -10.19 11.84
C ARG A 197 11.44 -9.41 12.12
N TRP A 198 11.50 -8.16 11.67
CA TRP A 198 12.64 -7.28 11.85
C TRP A 198 12.89 -6.99 13.33
N SER A 199 14.11 -7.29 13.80
CA SER A 199 14.50 -7.15 15.21
C SER A 199 13.61 -7.95 16.20
N VAL A 200 12.85 -8.94 15.71
CA VAL A 200 12.08 -9.86 16.54
C VAL A 200 12.92 -11.12 16.79
N PRO A 201 13.15 -11.50 18.06
CA PRO A 201 13.84 -12.76 18.40
C PRO A 201 13.20 -13.98 17.73
N ALA A 202 14.02 -14.96 17.34
CA ALA A 202 13.57 -16.11 16.56
C ALA A 202 12.58 -17.02 17.31
N ASP A 203 12.64 -17.03 18.63
CA ASP A 203 11.79 -17.78 19.56
C ASP A 203 10.41 -17.15 19.81
N ARG A 204 10.18 -15.92 19.32
CA ARG A 204 8.88 -15.27 19.45
C ARG A 204 7.85 -15.87 18.50
N PRO A 205 6.59 -16.00 18.93
CA PRO A 205 5.51 -16.45 18.07
C PRO A 205 5.33 -15.47 16.89
N PRO A 206 4.72 -15.91 15.78
CA PRO A 206 4.42 -15.05 14.65
C PRO A 206 3.64 -13.81 15.09
N SER A 207 4.10 -12.63 14.64
CA SER A 207 3.42 -11.35 14.86
C SER A 207 2.13 -11.24 14.04
N ALA A 208 1.26 -10.30 14.39
CA ALA A 208 0.08 -9.97 13.60
C ALA A 208 0.46 -9.43 12.21
N ARG A 209 -0.50 -9.44 11.28
CA ARG A 209 -0.35 -8.85 9.93
C ARG A 209 -0.54 -7.34 10.02
N THR A 210 0.52 -6.64 10.39
CA THR A 210 0.51 -5.18 10.67
C THR A 210 1.34 -4.39 9.67
N HIS A 211 1.74 -5.00 8.55
CA HIS A 211 2.47 -4.32 7.49
C HIS A 211 1.75 -4.51 6.16
N MET A 212 1.46 -3.41 5.48
CA MET A 212 0.93 -3.39 4.12
C MET A 212 2.09 -3.20 3.14
N LEU A 213 2.05 -3.91 2.02
CA LEU A 213 2.93 -3.72 0.86
C LEU A 213 2.19 -4.12 -0.42
N LEU A 214 2.83 -4.00 -1.58
CA LEU A 214 2.18 -4.17 -2.88
C LEU A 214 2.81 -5.30 -3.68
N GLU A 215 1.98 -6.03 -4.42
CA GLU A 215 2.39 -6.92 -5.51
C GLU A 215 2.00 -6.27 -6.85
N VAL A 216 3.00 -5.94 -7.66
CA VAL A 216 2.83 -5.35 -8.99
C VAL A 216 3.06 -6.42 -10.05
N HIS A 217 2.14 -6.56 -10.99
CA HIS A 217 2.32 -7.41 -12.16
C HIS A 217 2.81 -6.57 -13.34
N LEU A 218 3.98 -6.92 -13.86
CA LEU A 218 4.62 -6.25 -14.96
C LEU A 218 5.27 -7.28 -15.88
N ASP A 219 4.96 -7.21 -17.19
CA ASP A 219 5.44 -8.16 -18.21
C ASP A 219 5.22 -9.64 -17.83
N GLY A 220 4.07 -9.93 -17.21
CA GLY A 220 3.70 -11.27 -16.74
C GLY A 220 4.45 -11.75 -15.50
N ARG A 221 5.22 -10.87 -14.83
CA ARG A 221 6.03 -11.22 -13.65
C ARG A 221 5.56 -10.47 -12.40
N PRO A 222 5.52 -11.13 -11.24
CA PRO A 222 5.16 -10.51 -9.97
C PRO A 222 6.37 -9.83 -9.31
N TRP A 223 6.17 -8.58 -8.87
CA TRP A 223 7.14 -7.77 -8.15
C TRP A 223 6.59 -7.36 -6.79
N LEU A 224 7.41 -7.51 -5.75
CA LEU A 224 7.18 -6.93 -4.44
C LEU A 224 7.60 -5.46 -4.47
N VAL A 225 6.70 -4.59 -4.08
CA VAL A 225 6.90 -3.15 -4.00
C VAL A 225 6.52 -2.70 -2.60
N ASP A 226 7.43 -2.01 -1.93
CA ASP A 226 7.21 -1.54 -0.57
C ASP A 226 7.94 -0.21 -0.36
N VAL A 227 7.18 0.86 -0.15
CA VAL A 227 7.70 2.19 0.16
C VAL A 227 7.40 2.61 1.61
N GLY A 228 6.96 1.67 2.44
CA GLY A 228 6.36 1.96 3.76
C GLY A 228 6.97 1.21 4.94
N PHE A 229 8.06 0.44 4.79
CA PHE A 229 8.65 -0.32 5.89
C PHE A 229 9.55 0.51 6.85
N GLY A 230 9.90 1.74 6.47
CA GLY A 230 10.75 2.62 7.27
C GLY A 230 12.25 2.30 7.14
N SER A 231 12.95 2.18 8.28
CA SER A 231 14.44 2.20 8.38
C SER A 231 15.22 1.19 7.52
N SER A 232 14.56 0.13 7.05
CA SER A 232 15.16 -0.97 6.29
C SER A 232 14.36 -1.32 5.04
N VAL A 233 13.50 -0.41 4.57
CA VAL A 233 12.66 -0.61 3.39
C VAL A 233 13.50 -1.01 2.15
N PRO A 234 13.07 -1.99 1.32
CA PRO A 234 13.74 -2.28 0.06
C PRO A 234 13.87 -0.99 -0.77
N PRO A 235 15.07 -0.64 -1.28
CA PRO A 235 15.25 0.61 -2.03
C PRO A 235 14.81 0.49 -3.50
N ALA A 236 14.32 -0.68 -3.90
CA ALA A 236 13.84 -1.00 -5.23
C ALA A 236 12.81 -2.15 -5.17
N PRO A 237 11.94 -2.27 -6.19
CA PRO A 237 11.09 -3.45 -6.35
C PRO A 237 11.90 -4.75 -6.38
N LEU A 238 11.40 -5.80 -5.72
CA LEU A 238 12.02 -7.12 -5.67
C LEU A 238 11.20 -8.12 -6.47
N ARG A 239 11.85 -9.02 -7.21
CA ARG A 239 11.18 -10.12 -7.89
C ARG A 239 10.63 -11.13 -6.89
N LEU A 240 9.41 -11.60 -7.13
CA LEU A 240 8.74 -12.64 -6.33
C LEU A 240 8.82 -14.05 -6.94
N ASP A 241 9.33 -14.15 -8.17
CA ASP A 241 9.42 -15.39 -8.95
C ASP A 241 10.83 -16.04 -8.91
N THR A 242 11.70 -15.61 -7.99
CA THR A 242 13.04 -16.16 -7.80
C THR A 242 13.48 -16.08 -6.34
N ALA A 243 14.23 -17.08 -5.89
CA ALA A 243 14.85 -17.13 -4.56
C ALA A 243 16.28 -16.58 -4.51
N GLU A 244 16.82 -16.18 -5.67
CA GLU A 244 18.20 -15.70 -5.78
C GLU A 244 18.39 -14.36 -5.04
N PRO A 245 19.59 -14.09 -4.49
CA PRO A 245 19.95 -12.78 -3.98
C PRO A 245 19.80 -11.69 -5.05
N GLN A 246 19.16 -10.59 -4.68
CA GLN A 246 18.87 -9.44 -5.53
C GLN A 246 19.66 -8.23 -4.98
N PRO A 247 20.81 -7.88 -5.59
CA PRO A 247 21.57 -6.70 -5.21
C PRO A 247 20.76 -5.43 -5.45
N THR A 248 20.91 -4.46 -4.57
CA THR A 248 20.31 -3.13 -4.72
C THR A 248 21.39 -2.07 -4.47
N ALA A 249 21.03 -0.78 -4.61
CA ALA A 249 21.93 0.31 -4.23
C ALA A 249 22.28 0.32 -2.74
N HIS A 250 21.47 -0.34 -1.89
CA HIS A 250 21.74 -0.52 -0.46
C HIS A 250 22.05 -1.99 -0.17
N GLU A 251 21.27 -2.65 0.69
CA GLU A 251 21.46 -4.06 1.01
C GLU A 251 21.09 -4.98 -0.17
N THR A 252 21.70 -6.17 -0.20
CA THR A 252 21.18 -7.26 -1.03
C THR A 252 19.98 -7.89 -0.34
N PHE A 253 18.89 -8.11 -1.07
CA PHE A 253 17.68 -8.74 -0.55
C PHE A 253 17.50 -10.13 -1.14
N ARG A 254 16.67 -10.96 -0.51
CA ARG A 254 16.14 -12.19 -1.13
C ARG A 254 14.72 -12.44 -0.66
N VAL A 255 13.94 -13.09 -1.52
CA VAL A 255 12.56 -13.50 -1.23
C VAL A 255 12.44 -14.98 -1.54
N PHE A 256 11.98 -15.81 -0.61
CA PHE A 256 11.88 -17.25 -0.85
C PHE A 256 10.64 -17.87 -0.18
N PRO A 257 10.15 -19.03 -0.66
CA PRO A 257 9.02 -19.72 -0.04
C PRO A 257 9.27 -20.05 1.44
N PHE A 258 8.30 -19.77 2.30
CA PHE A 258 8.36 -20.01 3.73
C PHE A 258 6.99 -20.52 4.22
N GLY A 259 6.75 -21.83 4.04
CA GLY A 259 5.44 -22.43 4.24
C GLY A 259 4.44 -21.92 3.19
N HIS A 260 3.31 -21.38 3.63
CA HIS A 260 2.30 -20.76 2.77
C HIS A 260 2.58 -19.26 2.50
N GLU A 261 3.57 -18.68 3.16
CA GLU A 261 3.99 -17.29 3.02
C GLU A 261 5.34 -17.21 2.27
N LEU A 262 5.79 -15.99 1.96
CA LEU A 262 7.16 -15.74 1.47
C LEU A 262 7.97 -15.06 2.57
N MET A 263 9.24 -15.43 2.74
CA MET A 263 10.17 -14.73 3.64
C MET A 263 10.97 -13.70 2.86
N VAL A 264 11.01 -12.46 3.36
CA VAL A 264 11.90 -11.40 2.87
C VAL A 264 13.05 -11.22 3.85
N GLN A 265 14.28 -11.21 3.33
CA GLN A 265 15.48 -10.95 4.12
C GLN A 265 16.38 -9.91 3.45
N ALA A 266 17.09 -9.14 4.28
CA ALA A 266 18.17 -8.27 3.85
C ALA A 266 19.50 -8.81 4.37
N ARG A 267 20.57 -8.70 3.57
CA ARG A 267 21.92 -9.08 3.97
C ARG A 267 22.63 -7.89 4.60
N ARG A 268 23.12 -8.04 5.83
CA ARG A 268 23.94 -7.05 6.55
C ARG A 268 25.09 -7.75 7.27
N ASP A 269 26.28 -7.18 7.18
CA ASP A 269 27.50 -7.70 7.84
C ASP A 269 27.70 -9.20 7.60
N GLY A 270 27.44 -9.65 6.36
CA GLY A 270 27.53 -11.04 5.94
C GLY A 270 26.33 -11.94 6.33
N VAL A 271 25.44 -11.47 7.20
CA VAL A 271 24.31 -12.22 7.77
C VAL A 271 22.99 -11.86 7.08
N TRP A 272 22.13 -12.86 6.87
CA TRP A 272 20.76 -12.65 6.40
C TRP A 272 19.82 -12.38 7.58
N LEU A 273 19.24 -11.19 7.61
CA LEU A 273 18.32 -10.76 8.66
C LEU A 273 16.87 -10.88 8.19
N PRO A 274 15.98 -11.55 8.95
CA PRO A 274 14.57 -11.62 8.60
C PRO A 274 13.90 -10.26 8.73
N MET A 275 13.14 -9.87 7.71
CA MET A 275 12.40 -8.61 7.71
C MET A 275 10.93 -8.82 8.01
N TYR A 276 10.28 -9.64 7.17
CA TYR A 276 8.87 -9.96 7.31
C TYR A 276 8.52 -11.19 6.49
N THR A 277 7.42 -11.86 6.88
CA THR A 277 6.77 -12.88 6.05
C THR A 277 5.55 -12.29 5.35
N VAL A 278 5.34 -12.63 4.08
CA VAL A 278 4.34 -12.02 3.20
C VAL A 278 3.28 -13.05 2.83
N SER A 279 2.00 -12.72 3.05
CA SER A 279 0.88 -13.43 2.41
C SER A 279 0.63 -12.81 1.04
N ARG A 280 0.44 -13.64 0.00
CA ARG A 280 0.06 -13.16 -1.34
C ARG A 280 -1.46 -13.03 -1.52
N GLU A 281 -2.23 -13.29 -0.46
CA GLU A 281 -3.66 -13.01 -0.42
C GLU A 281 -3.89 -11.49 -0.50
N PRO A 282 -4.89 -11.05 -1.30
CA PRO A 282 -5.28 -9.64 -1.34
C PRO A 282 -5.59 -9.11 0.06
N LEU A 283 -5.03 -7.95 0.41
CA LEU A 283 -5.38 -7.21 1.61
C LEU A 283 -6.58 -6.31 1.29
N HIS A 284 -7.71 -6.52 1.96
CA HIS A 284 -8.89 -5.67 1.76
C HIS A 284 -8.79 -4.38 2.61
N PRO A 285 -9.50 -3.29 2.23
CA PRO A 285 -9.53 -2.05 3.00
C PRO A 285 -9.94 -2.25 4.48
N SER A 286 -10.90 -3.14 4.75
CA SER A 286 -11.32 -3.47 6.12
C SER A 286 -10.20 -4.15 6.93
N ASP A 287 -9.42 -5.03 6.31
CA ASP A 287 -8.27 -5.67 6.95
C ASP A 287 -7.19 -4.63 7.25
N CYS A 288 -6.97 -3.69 6.33
CA CYS A 288 -6.07 -2.56 6.50
C CYS A 288 -6.52 -1.67 7.67
N GLU A 289 -7.82 -1.39 7.79
CA GLU A 289 -8.37 -0.59 8.90
C GLU A 289 -8.13 -1.25 10.25
N VAL A 290 -8.40 -2.55 10.39
CA VAL A 290 -8.15 -3.31 11.63
C VAL A 290 -6.66 -3.32 11.97
N ALA A 291 -5.80 -3.56 10.98
CA ALA A 291 -4.35 -3.56 11.17
C ALA A 291 -3.82 -2.17 11.54
N ASN A 292 -4.36 -1.11 10.91
CA ASN A 292 -4.07 0.30 11.21
C ASN A 292 -4.49 0.65 12.64
N TRP A 293 -5.70 0.28 13.06
CA TRP A 293 -6.18 0.50 14.42
C TRP A 293 -5.27 -0.17 15.45
N HIS A 294 -4.95 -1.46 15.26
CA HIS A 294 -4.03 -2.18 16.15
C HIS A 294 -2.66 -1.49 16.19
N THR A 295 -2.09 -1.15 15.03
CA THR A 295 -0.75 -0.56 14.92
C THR A 295 -0.67 0.83 15.55
N SER A 296 -1.73 1.63 15.47
CA SER A 296 -1.77 3.01 15.98
C SER A 296 -2.27 3.13 17.42
N THR A 297 -2.96 2.12 17.97
CA THR A 297 -3.59 2.26 19.31
C THR A 297 -3.19 1.18 20.31
N HIS A 298 -2.73 0.00 19.86
CA HIS A 298 -2.44 -1.09 20.79
C HIS A 298 -1.32 -0.67 21.77
N PRO A 299 -1.49 -0.85 23.10
CA PRO A 299 -0.52 -0.37 24.07
C PRO A 299 0.90 -0.91 23.87
N ASP A 300 1.03 -2.11 23.30
CA ASP A 300 2.31 -2.76 22.99
C ASP A 300 2.86 -2.45 21.59
N SER A 301 2.16 -1.65 20.78
CA SER A 301 2.70 -1.20 19.49
C SER A 301 3.97 -0.38 19.71
N HIS A 302 5.00 -0.60 18.89
CA HIS A 302 6.21 0.21 18.90
C HIS A 302 5.91 1.69 18.58
N PHE A 303 4.90 1.94 17.74
CA PHE A 303 4.54 3.29 17.29
C PHE A 303 3.84 4.14 18.36
N THR A 304 3.28 3.51 19.40
CA THR A 304 2.66 4.25 20.52
C THR A 304 3.67 4.66 21.60
N ARG A 305 4.91 4.16 21.50
CA ARG A 305 5.94 4.31 22.54
C ARG A 305 7.16 5.09 22.08
N ASN A 306 7.50 5.01 20.80
CA ASN A 306 8.77 5.52 20.29
C ASN A 306 8.56 6.50 19.13
N LEU A 307 9.32 7.60 19.13
CA LEU A 307 9.46 8.44 17.95
C LEU A 307 10.29 7.68 16.90
N ILE A 308 9.66 7.30 15.80
CA ILE A 308 10.31 6.57 14.70
C ILE A 308 10.17 7.40 13.44
N VAL A 309 11.30 7.82 12.87
CA VAL A 309 11.34 8.53 11.59
C VAL A 309 12.42 7.93 10.71
N ALA A 310 12.15 7.70 9.43
CA ALA A 310 13.13 7.19 8.48
C ALA A 310 13.00 7.82 7.09
N ARG A 311 14.13 7.95 6.40
CA ARG A 311 14.19 8.40 5.00
C ARG A 311 15.31 7.65 4.29
N THR A 312 15.07 7.16 3.08
CA THR A 312 16.08 6.46 2.29
C THR A 312 16.35 7.24 1.02
N THR A 313 17.61 7.65 0.84
CA THR A 313 18.09 8.37 -0.34
C THR A 313 18.95 7.44 -1.20
N ALA A 314 19.48 7.95 -2.32
CA ALA A 314 20.47 7.22 -3.11
C ALA A 314 21.73 6.89 -2.31
N ASP A 315 22.15 7.77 -1.40
CA ASP A 315 23.46 7.68 -0.74
C ASP A 315 23.41 7.05 0.65
N ALA A 316 22.29 7.22 1.35
CA ALA A 316 22.17 6.79 2.74
C ALA A 316 20.73 6.55 3.20
N ARG A 317 20.63 5.77 4.28
CA ARG A 317 19.43 5.62 5.11
C ARG A 317 19.59 6.41 6.39
N TYR A 318 18.61 7.28 6.64
CA TYR A 318 18.51 8.08 7.85
C TYR A 318 17.45 7.45 8.74
N THR A 319 17.73 7.30 10.03
CA THR A 319 16.77 6.78 11.00
C THR A 319 16.90 7.54 12.31
N LEU A 320 15.78 8.04 12.80
CA LEU A 320 15.63 8.57 14.15
C LEU A 320 14.76 7.59 14.93
N LEU A 321 15.32 7.01 16.00
CA LEU A 321 14.57 6.25 16.99
C LEU A 321 14.72 6.96 18.33
N ASP A 322 13.66 7.60 18.79
CA ASP A 322 13.68 8.56 19.91
C ASP A 322 14.76 9.63 19.68
N ASN A 323 15.79 9.68 20.51
CA ASN A 323 16.93 10.58 20.34
C ASN A 323 18.10 9.98 19.55
N ARG A 324 18.04 8.71 19.17
CA ARG A 324 19.13 8.01 18.48
C ARG A 324 19.01 8.21 16.98
N PHE A 325 19.83 9.11 16.45
CA PHE A 325 19.96 9.36 15.03
C PHE A 325 21.08 8.50 14.43
N THR A 326 20.73 7.74 13.40
CA THR A 326 21.64 6.83 12.70
C THR A 326 21.65 7.15 11.21
N VAL A 327 22.84 7.26 10.63
CA VAL A 327 23.06 7.36 9.17
C VAL A 327 23.78 6.11 8.72
N ARG A 328 23.22 5.40 7.74
CA ARG A 328 23.86 4.22 7.14
C ARG A 328 24.09 4.50 5.67
N HIS A 329 25.34 4.66 5.29
CA HIS A 329 25.77 4.95 3.92
C HIS A 329 25.83 3.66 3.10
N THR A 330 25.66 3.79 1.79
CA THR A 330 25.75 2.65 0.86
C THR A 330 27.14 2.04 0.78
N ASP A 331 28.19 2.77 1.16
CA ASP A 331 29.57 2.30 1.26
C ASP A 331 29.87 1.44 2.51
N GLY A 332 28.86 1.22 3.37
CA GLY A 332 28.98 0.44 4.60
C GLY A 332 29.34 1.25 5.84
N ARG A 333 29.66 2.54 5.73
CA ARG A 333 29.85 3.41 6.90
C ARG A 333 28.54 3.60 7.64
N SER A 334 28.62 3.60 8.96
CA SER A 334 27.47 3.79 9.85
C SER A 334 27.84 4.78 10.95
N GLU A 335 27.07 5.85 11.06
CA GLU A 335 27.24 6.90 12.05
C GLU A 335 26.05 6.89 13.00
N ARG A 336 26.33 7.05 14.30
CA ARG A 336 25.30 7.10 15.33
C ARG A 336 25.59 8.22 16.30
N ARG A 337 24.60 9.07 16.54
CA ARG A 337 24.63 10.12 17.55
C ARG A 337 23.32 10.20 18.31
N PHE A 338 23.38 10.77 19.49
CA PHE A 338 22.21 11.05 20.32
C PHE A 338 21.95 12.56 20.28
N LEU A 339 20.71 12.94 20.02
CA LEU A 339 20.30 14.32 19.82
C LEU A 339 19.55 14.82 21.06
N ASP A 340 19.75 16.09 21.40
CA ASP A 340 18.84 16.80 22.31
C ASP A 340 17.55 17.20 21.57
N ALA A 341 16.63 17.88 22.26
CA ALA A 341 15.36 18.30 21.66
C ALA A 341 15.56 19.17 20.41
N SER A 342 16.46 20.16 20.47
CA SER A 342 16.77 21.05 19.34
C SER A 342 17.40 20.29 18.17
N GLY A 343 18.28 19.32 18.46
CA GLY A 343 18.89 18.45 17.45
C GLY A 343 17.86 17.55 16.78
N ILE A 344 16.90 17.00 17.53
CA ILE A 344 15.77 16.24 16.96
C ILE A 344 14.96 17.13 16.03
N GLU A 345 14.58 18.32 16.49
CA GLU A 345 13.79 19.29 15.71
C GLU A 345 14.47 19.63 14.37
N THR A 346 15.78 19.92 14.44
CA THR A 346 16.62 20.17 13.26
C THR A 346 16.68 18.96 12.33
N ALA A 347 16.84 17.75 12.88
CA ALA A 347 16.87 16.53 12.08
C ALA A 347 15.51 16.27 11.38
N LEU A 348 14.38 16.48 12.06
CA LEU A 348 13.04 16.35 11.48
C LEU A 348 12.87 17.27 10.27
N SER A 349 13.29 18.53 10.39
CA SER A 349 13.19 19.50 9.30
C SER A 349 14.20 19.21 8.17
N ASP A 350 15.50 19.23 8.46
CA ASP A 350 16.54 19.21 7.42
C ASP A 350 16.72 17.81 6.82
N THR A 351 16.74 16.79 7.69
CA THR A 351 17.04 15.41 7.30
C THR A 351 15.79 14.59 6.98
N PHE A 352 14.63 14.91 7.51
CA PHE A 352 13.41 14.17 7.19
C PHE A 352 12.43 14.99 6.33
N ARG A 353 12.74 16.26 6.03
CA ARG A 353 11.90 17.17 5.24
C ARG A 353 10.48 17.28 5.80
N LEU A 354 10.34 17.19 7.12
CA LEU A 354 9.05 17.32 7.77
C LEU A 354 8.80 18.79 8.15
N PRO A 355 7.58 19.31 7.91
CA PRO A 355 7.18 20.61 8.42
C PRO A 355 6.93 20.47 9.92
N VAL A 356 7.96 20.75 10.71
CA VAL A 356 7.88 20.64 12.17
C VAL A 356 6.83 21.60 12.70
N ASP A 357 5.83 21.06 13.39
CA ASP A 357 4.81 21.85 14.08
C ASP A 357 5.29 22.20 15.49
N PRO A 358 5.14 23.46 15.96
CA PRO A 358 5.42 23.83 17.34
C PRO A 358 4.78 22.91 18.39
N ASP A 359 3.62 22.32 18.10
CA ASP A 359 2.94 21.41 19.01
C ASP A 359 3.62 20.04 19.17
N TRP A 360 4.62 19.71 18.34
CA TRP A 360 5.46 18.52 18.51
C TRP A 360 6.50 18.69 19.62
N ARG A 361 6.72 19.91 20.11
CA ARG A 361 7.80 20.19 21.06
C ARG A 361 7.75 19.31 22.33
N PRO A 362 6.61 19.11 23.02
CA PRO A 362 6.56 18.24 24.19
C PRO A 362 6.88 16.77 23.86
N LEU A 363 6.48 16.29 22.68
CA LEU A 363 6.84 14.97 22.19
C LEU A 363 8.36 14.85 21.97
N ILE A 364 8.94 15.85 21.32
CA ILE A 364 10.37 15.92 21.01
C ILE A 364 11.21 15.95 22.30
N GLU A 365 10.82 16.74 23.30
CA GLU A 365 11.48 16.78 24.60
C GLU A 365 11.42 15.43 25.32
N ARG A 366 10.27 14.75 25.28
CA ARG A 366 10.16 13.38 25.80
C ARG A 366 11.11 12.42 25.07
N ALA A 367 11.14 12.44 23.75
CA ALA A 367 12.03 11.60 22.95
C ALA A 367 13.52 11.88 23.26
N ALA A 368 13.88 13.15 23.51
CA ALA A 368 15.24 13.55 23.90
C ALA A 368 15.68 12.93 25.25
N THR A 369 14.74 12.72 26.17
CA THR A 369 15.02 12.20 27.52
C THR A 369 15.12 10.66 27.61
N VAL A 370 14.81 9.93 26.54
CA VAL A 370 14.89 8.46 26.53
C VAL A 370 16.32 8.04 26.82
N GLN A 371 16.54 7.44 27.99
CA GLN A 371 17.85 6.96 28.42
C GLN A 371 18.28 5.73 27.63
N ARG A 372 19.59 5.64 27.40
CA ARG A 372 20.30 4.59 26.66
C ARG A 372 19.86 3.20 27.16
N ARG A 373 19.11 2.45 26.35
CA ARG A 373 18.93 1.01 26.52
C ARG A 373 19.80 0.25 25.53
#